data_AF-A0AAD7NC91-F1
#
_entry.id   AF-A0AAD7NC91-F1
#
_cell.length_a   1.000
_cell.length_b   1.000
_cell.length_c   1.000
_cell.angle_alpha   90.00
_cell.angle_beta   90.00
_cell.angle_gamma   90.00
#
_symmetry.space_group_name_H-M   'P 1'
#
loop_
_entity.id
_entity.type
_entity.pdbx_description
1 polymer ?
#
loop_
_entity_poly.entity_id
_entity_poly.type
_entity_poly.pdbx_seq_one_letter_code
_entity_poly.pdbx_strand_id
1 'polypeptide(L)'
;MTRDDPDGELAALLPRLIADMRIHFLDNLRTALTALVIFHHAALPFGGIGYWEYSSPYHAQESSWLLVAFVAVNQSYFMGMLFFLSGHFSAIAVQRKEMKTFCLDKIRRLGIPVVVYTLFLHPIVIVLVRWSEHAPIFPAVLGYWGSLRGARGPVWYLATLLFFDLVYAIRVKFLPPFSFLLPTSAGRYKFTAALCILIVTVTSFFVRMSYPVGRASAPLGLQLGYAPQYVLAYISGTCLSYIQQYLLVSHPARDVALAYLGAIFSLGAVWLSSQGGANLAALIYAIWNECCFYFIGTTLFSFFHSSPYTTKKWGSSARYSYGAYLIHPIVVVSLQIMLDKSVGRSVDGVIKMLVVGTAGTCISWAAAWAVIRIPGVGRVI
;
A
#
# COMPACT_ATOMS: atom_id res chain seq x y z
N MET A 1 36.94 27.81 33.34
CA MET A 1 37.28 27.99 31.91
C MET A 1 36.75 26.77 31.16
N THR A 2 35.42 26.66 31.03
CA THR A 2 34.76 25.64 30.20
C THR A 2 34.30 26.38 28.96
N ARG A 3 35.08 26.24 27.88
CA ARG A 3 34.73 26.78 26.58
C ARG A 3 33.56 25.93 26.08
N ASP A 4 32.35 26.49 26.05
CA ASP A 4 31.26 25.96 25.24
C ASP A 4 31.80 25.84 23.82
N ASP A 5 31.97 24.61 23.33
CA ASP A 5 32.41 24.29 21.97
C ASP A 5 31.15 23.99 21.13
N PRO A 6 30.57 25.00 20.46
CA PRO A 6 29.31 24.85 19.74
C PRO A 6 29.48 23.91 18.53
N ASP A 7 30.70 23.81 17.99
CA ASP A 7 31.02 22.97 16.85
C ASP A 7 31.09 21.48 17.26
N GLY A 8 31.59 21.20 18.46
CA GLY A 8 31.55 19.87 19.08
C GLY A 8 30.13 19.38 19.40
N GLU A 9 29.26 20.25 19.91
CA GLU A 9 27.84 19.93 20.11
C GLU A 9 27.10 19.69 18.79
N LEU A 10 27.33 20.55 17.78
CA LEU A 10 26.73 20.40 16.46
C LEU A 10 27.17 19.10 15.77
N ALA A 11 28.45 18.73 15.86
CA ALA A 11 28.98 17.49 15.32
C ALA A 11 28.39 16.24 16.01
N ALA A 12 28.04 16.31 17.30
CA ALA A 12 27.37 15.23 18.02
C ALA A 12 25.86 15.16 17.74
N LEU A 13 25.22 16.29 17.44
CA LEU A 13 23.80 16.38 17.11
C LEU A 13 23.50 16.00 15.66
N LEU A 14 24.41 16.27 14.72
CA LEU A 14 24.22 16.02 13.29
C LEU A 14 23.83 14.57 12.96
N PRO A 15 24.49 13.52 13.51
CA PRO A 15 24.12 12.14 13.23
C PRO A 15 22.74 11.78 13.78
N ARG A 16 22.35 12.34 14.93
CA ARG A 16 21.03 12.13 15.55
C ARG A 16 19.94 12.80 14.73
N LEU A 17 20.15 14.05 14.34
CA LEU A 17 19.23 14.79 13.47
C LEU A 17 19.04 14.09 12.12
N ILE A 18 20.11 13.58 11.52
CA ILE A 18 20.04 12.80 10.28
C ILE A 18 19.27 11.50 10.48
N ALA A 19 19.49 10.79 11.60
CA ALA A 19 18.75 9.56 11.91
C ALA A 19 17.26 9.84 12.15
N ASP A 20 16.92 10.90 12.88
CA ASP A 20 15.53 11.30 13.15
C ASP A 20 14.81 11.73 11.87
N MET A 21 15.45 12.57 11.03
CA MET A 21 14.93 12.93 9.72
C MET A 21 14.69 11.69 8.85
N ARG A 22 15.63 10.73 8.86
CA ARG A 22 15.50 9.46 8.11
C ARG A 22 14.29 8.65 8.56
N ILE A 23 13.97 8.64 9.85
CA ILE A 23 12.81 7.93 10.39
C ILE A 23 11.52 8.65 9.98
N HIS A 24 11.48 9.97 10.09
CA HIS A 24 10.27 10.76 9.85
C HIS A 24 9.77 10.69 8.41
N PHE A 25 10.65 10.79 7.40
CA PHE A 25 10.17 10.76 6.02
C PHE A 25 9.58 9.41 5.63
N LEU A 26 10.14 8.29 6.11
CA LEU A 26 9.61 6.94 5.85
C LEU A 26 8.26 6.73 6.53
N ASP A 27 8.13 7.20 7.78
CA ASP A 27 6.87 7.17 8.53
C ASP A 27 5.79 8.03 7.86
N ASN A 28 6.15 9.22 7.37
CA ASN A 28 5.26 10.12 6.67
C ASN A 28 4.85 9.55 5.30
N LEU A 29 5.77 8.92 4.57
CA LEU A 29 5.46 8.24 3.30
C LEU A 29 4.50 7.08 3.53
N ARG A 30 4.74 6.24 4.55
CA ARG A 30 3.80 5.18 4.94
C ARG A 30 2.42 5.76 5.30
N THR A 31 2.39 6.87 6.03
CA THR A 31 1.15 7.56 6.42
C THR A 31 0.37 8.05 5.20
N ALA A 32 1.05 8.70 4.26
CA ALA A 32 0.45 9.18 3.01
C ALA A 32 -0.08 8.04 2.13
N LEU A 33 0.70 6.96 1.97
CA LEU A 33 0.26 5.76 1.26
C LEU A 33 -0.95 5.10 1.94
N THR A 34 -1.02 5.14 3.27
CA THR A 34 -2.17 4.62 4.01
C THR A 34 -3.43 5.47 3.77
N ALA A 35 -3.30 6.80 3.72
CA ALA A 35 -4.40 7.67 3.32
C ALA A 35 -4.85 7.38 1.88
N LEU A 36 -3.91 7.14 0.96
CA LEU A 36 -4.22 6.75 -0.41
C LEU A 36 -4.97 5.42 -0.53
N VAL A 37 -4.75 4.45 0.38
CA VAL A 37 -5.59 3.23 0.48
C VAL A 37 -7.06 3.61 0.71
N ILE A 38 -7.30 4.56 1.62
CA ILE A 38 -8.66 5.00 1.97
C ILE A 38 -9.30 5.72 0.79
N PHE A 39 -8.58 6.63 0.14
CA PHE A 39 -9.09 7.31 -1.06
C PHE A 39 -9.32 6.33 -2.23
N HIS A 40 -8.47 5.31 -2.38
CA HIS A 40 -8.69 4.23 -3.35
C HIS A 40 -10.05 3.58 -3.13
N HIS A 41 -10.34 3.12 -1.91
CA HIS A 41 -11.60 2.46 -1.58
C HIS A 41 -12.80 3.42 -1.55
N ALA A 42 -12.57 4.71 -1.30
CA ALA A 42 -13.60 5.74 -1.44
C ALA A 42 -14.04 5.92 -2.90
N ALA A 43 -13.15 5.73 -3.87
CA ALA A 43 -13.41 5.88 -5.30
C ALA A 43 -14.23 4.74 -5.92
N LEU A 44 -14.00 3.49 -5.47
CA LEU A 44 -14.55 2.29 -6.12
C LEU A 44 -16.07 2.35 -6.31
N PRO A 45 -16.89 2.68 -5.29
CA PRO A 45 -18.34 2.58 -5.43
C PRO A 45 -18.96 3.70 -6.26
N PHE A 46 -18.23 4.80 -6.48
CA PHE A 46 -18.74 6.00 -7.14
C PHE A 46 -18.32 6.14 -8.61
N GLY A 47 -17.88 5.03 -9.23
CA GLY A 47 -17.51 4.98 -10.65
C GLY A 47 -16.03 4.70 -10.93
N GLY A 48 -15.27 4.28 -9.92
CA GLY A 48 -13.92 3.72 -10.11
C GLY A 48 -13.93 2.30 -10.69
N ILE A 49 -12.75 1.81 -11.08
CA ILE A 49 -12.54 0.40 -11.47
C ILE A 49 -12.19 -0.46 -10.25
N GLY A 50 -12.78 -1.64 -10.12
CA GLY A 50 -12.34 -2.66 -9.18
C GLY A 50 -13.45 -3.11 -8.25
N TYR A 51 -13.10 -3.97 -7.28
CA TYR A 51 -14.06 -4.57 -6.37
C TYR A 51 -14.02 -3.91 -4.99
N TRP A 52 -15.22 -3.62 -4.46
CA TRP A 52 -15.46 -3.19 -3.09
C TRP A 52 -16.76 -3.81 -2.58
N GLU A 53 -16.93 -3.92 -1.26
CA GLU A 53 -18.11 -4.54 -0.66
C GLU A 53 -19.39 -3.73 -0.90
N TYR A 54 -19.27 -2.41 -0.98
CA TYR A 54 -20.38 -1.52 -1.28
C TYR A 54 -20.29 -1.04 -2.73
N SER A 55 -21.41 -1.03 -3.43
CA SER A 55 -21.56 -0.45 -4.77
C SER A 55 -22.68 0.57 -4.77
N SER A 56 -22.44 1.75 -5.32
CA SER A 56 -23.47 2.78 -5.40
C SER A 56 -24.55 2.38 -6.40
N PRO A 57 -25.85 2.52 -6.06
CA PRO A 57 -26.94 2.36 -7.04
C PRO A 57 -27.03 3.54 -8.03
N TYR A 58 -26.23 4.59 -7.80
CA TYR A 58 -26.29 5.85 -8.53
C TYR A 58 -25.16 6.03 -9.54
N HIS A 59 -24.05 5.31 -9.37
CA HIS A 59 -22.89 5.36 -10.25
C HIS A 59 -22.52 3.94 -10.69
N ALA A 60 -22.61 3.67 -11.99
CA ALA A 60 -22.16 2.39 -12.53
C ALA A 60 -20.63 2.26 -12.38
N GLN A 61 -20.13 1.03 -12.25
CA GLN A 61 -18.68 0.80 -12.22
C GLN A 61 -18.03 1.37 -13.48
N GLU A 62 -16.85 1.97 -13.34
CA GLU A 62 -16.10 2.59 -14.45
C GLU A 62 -16.84 3.75 -15.16
N SER A 63 -17.90 4.29 -14.57
CA SER A 63 -18.65 5.41 -15.17
C SER A 63 -17.91 6.75 -15.14
N SER A 64 -16.81 6.86 -14.40
CA SER A 64 -16.00 8.08 -14.30
C SER A 64 -14.55 7.80 -14.70
N TRP A 65 -14.14 8.31 -15.86
CA TRP A 65 -12.75 8.22 -16.32
C TRP A 65 -11.74 8.75 -15.30
N LEU A 66 -12.07 9.84 -14.60
CA LEU A 66 -11.20 10.42 -13.58
C LEU A 66 -10.99 9.45 -12.41
N LEU A 67 -12.05 8.77 -11.96
CA LEU A 67 -11.95 7.78 -10.88
C LEU A 67 -11.25 6.51 -11.35
N VAL A 68 -11.50 6.07 -12.59
CA VAL A 68 -10.76 4.95 -13.21
C VAL A 68 -9.27 5.28 -13.26
N ALA A 69 -8.90 6.46 -13.75
CA ALA A 69 -7.52 6.89 -13.85
C ALA A 69 -6.86 7.00 -12.48
N PHE A 70 -7.55 7.60 -11.51
CA PHE A 70 -7.08 7.67 -10.13
C PHE A 70 -6.82 6.28 -9.56
N VAL A 71 -7.78 5.36 -9.66
CA VAL A 71 -7.66 4.01 -9.09
C VAL A 71 -6.56 3.20 -9.78
N ALA A 72 -6.52 3.21 -11.12
CA ALA A 72 -5.53 2.47 -11.89
C ALA A 72 -4.10 2.97 -11.64
N VAL A 73 -3.89 4.29 -11.67
CA VAL A 73 -2.58 4.89 -11.38
C VAL A 73 -2.20 4.65 -9.93
N ASN A 74 -3.12 4.79 -8.98
CA ASN A 74 -2.84 4.52 -7.58
C ASN A 74 -2.41 3.05 -7.40
N GLN A 75 -3.21 2.10 -7.91
CA GLN A 75 -2.97 0.65 -7.85
C GLN A 75 -1.59 0.22 -8.35
N SER A 76 -1.07 0.90 -9.37
CA SER A 76 0.17 0.49 -10.04
C SER A 76 1.43 0.70 -9.21
N TYR A 77 1.40 1.54 -8.16
CA TYR A 77 2.58 1.80 -7.33
C TYR A 77 2.35 1.68 -5.82
N PHE A 78 1.17 2.03 -5.29
CA PHE A 78 1.04 2.30 -3.84
C PHE A 78 1.26 1.07 -2.96
N MET A 79 0.70 -0.08 -3.34
CA MET A 79 0.93 -1.34 -2.62
C MET A 79 2.38 -1.79 -2.77
N GLY A 80 2.97 -1.64 -3.95
CA GLY A 80 4.40 -1.89 -4.17
C GLY A 80 5.26 -1.04 -3.23
N MET A 81 4.98 0.25 -3.10
CA MET A 81 5.67 1.15 -2.18
C MET A 81 5.48 0.76 -0.71
N LEU A 82 4.29 0.30 -0.31
CA LEU A 82 4.08 -0.25 1.04
C LEU A 82 4.92 -1.51 1.30
N PHE A 83 5.03 -2.42 0.33
CA PHE A 83 5.92 -3.58 0.42
C PHE A 83 7.40 -3.18 0.46
N PHE A 84 7.81 -2.18 -0.32
CA PHE A 84 9.15 -1.60 -0.28
C PHE A 84 9.49 -1.05 1.11
N LEU A 85 8.62 -0.23 1.71
CA LEU A 85 8.82 0.25 3.07
C LEU A 85 8.87 -0.90 4.09
N SER A 86 8.03 -1.92 3.89
CA SER A 86 7.99 -3.08 4.79
C SER A 86 9.27 -3.88 4.74
N GLY A 87 9.82 -4.12 3.54
CA GLY A 87 11.11 -4.80 3.37
C GLY A 87 12.24 -4.05 4.06
N HIS A 88 12.26 -2.72 3.98
CA HIS A 88 13.24 -1.90 4.70
C HIS A 88 13.14 -2.07 6.22
N PHE A 89 11.93 -1.94 6.78
CA PHE A 89 11.74 -2.10 8.23
C PHE A 89 11.98 -3.53 8.71
N SER A 90 11.71 -4.54 7.89
CA SER A 90 12.01 -5.94 8.19
C SER A 90 13.50 -6.24 8.18
N ALA A 91 14.26 -5.66 7.25
CA ALA A 91 15.72 -5.75 7.23
C ALA A 91 16.36 -5.15 8.51
N ILE A 92 15.83 -4.03 8.99
CA ILE A 92 16.26 -3.43 10.27
C ILE A 92 15.85 -4.31 11.45
N ALA A 93 14.61 -4.81 11.47
CA ALA A 93 14.07 -5.55 12.59
C ALA A 93 14.74 -6.92 12.79
N VAL A 94 15.11 -7.61 11.71
CA VAL A 94 15.79 -8.91 11.79
C VAL A 94 17.22 -8.79 12.31
N GLN A 95 17.90 -7.67 12.07
CA GLN A 95 19.26 -7.41 12.59
C GLN A 95 19.26 -7.10 14.10
N ARG A 96 18.15 -6.56 14.62
CA ARG A 96 18.03 -6.11 16.02
C ARG A 96 17.43 -7.17 16.96
N LYS A 97 16.94 -8.29 16.43
CA LYS A 97 16.18 -9.29 17.19
C LYS A 97 16.70 -10.68 16.90
N GLU A 98 16.61 -11.55 17.90
CA GLU A 98 16.74 -12.98 17.66
C GLU A 98 15.67 -13.48 16.68
N MET A 99 16.02 -14.46 15.85
CA MET A 99 15.15 -14.95 14.77
C MET A 99 13.79 -15.43 15.26
N LYS A 100 13.76 -16.17 16.38
CA LYS A 100 12.50 -16.65 16.99
C LYS A 100 11.61 -15.49 17.43
N THR A 101 12.19 -14.49 18.07
CA THR A 101 11.49 -13.29 18.55
C THR A 101 10.97 -12.46 17.38
N PHE A 102 11.77 -12.30 16.32
CA PHE A 102 11.33 -11.65 15.07
C PHE A 102 10.09 -12.33 14.50
N CYS A 103 10.11 -13.65 14.29
CA CYS A 103 8.98 -14.38 13.71
C CYS A 103 7.72 -14.30 14.59
N LEU A 104 7.86 -14.48 15.91
CA LEU A 104 6.73 -14.39 16.84
C LEU A 104 6.11 -12.98 16.85
N ASP A 105 6.93 -11.94 16.80
CA ASP A 105 6.45 -10.56 16.74
C ASP A 105 5.69 -10.29 15.43
N LYS A 106 6.17 -10.81 14.30
CA LYS A 106 5.46 -10.68 13.00
C LYS A 106 4.15 -11.44 13.00
N ILE A 107 4.11 -12.68 13.50
CA ILE A 107 2.87 -13.46 13.63
C ILE A 107 1.87 -12.74 14.53
N ARG A 108 2.31 -12.18 15.65
CA ARG A 108 1.44 -11.42 16.56
C ARG A 108 0.90 -10.15 15.90
N ARG A 109 1.77 -9.34 15.28
CA ARG A 109 1.40 -8.03 14.74
C ARG A 109 0.67 -8.08 13.41
N LEU A 110 0.86 -9.12 12.60
CA LEU A 110 0.25 -9.26 11.28
C LEU A 110 -0.80 -10.38 11.25
N GLY A 111 -0.44 -11.57 11.78
CA GLY A 111 -1.30 -12.74 11.76
C GLY A 111 -2.57 -12.59 12.61
N ILE A 112 -2.45 -12.07 13.84
CA ILE A 112 -3.62 -11.85 14.71
C ILE A 112 -4.59 -10.85 14.05
N PRO A 113 -4.16 -9.65 13.58
CA PRO A 113 -5.08 -8.75 12.87
C PRO A 113 -5.69 -9.34 11.61
N VAL A 114 -4.97 -10.16 10.82
CA VAL A 114 -5.53 -10.85 9.65
C VAL A 114 -6.69 -11.76 10.06
N VAL A 115 -6.51 -12.58 11.09
CA VAL A 115 -7.53 -13.52 11.58
C VAL A 115 -8.73 -12.76 12.15
N VAL A 116 -8.48 -11.81 13.05
CA VAL A 116 -9.53 -11.01 13.70
C VAL A 116 -10.33 -10.21 12.67
N TYR A 117 -9.64 -9.56 11.73
CA TYR A 117 -10.31 -8.78 10.70
C TYR A 117 -11.18 -9.68 9.82
N THR A 118 -10.61 -10.79 9.33
CA THR A 118 -11.31 -11.71 8.43
C THR A 118 -12.52 -12.35 9.13
N LEU A 119 -12.39 -12.78 10.38
CA LEU A 119 -13.49 -13.47 11.06
C LEU A 119 -14.57 -12.53 11.60
N PHE A 120 -14.24 -11.28 11.93
CA PHE A 120 -15.15 -10.37 12.63
C PHE A 120 -15.37 -9.03 11.93
N LEU A 121 -14.31 -8.28 11.60
CA LEU A 121 -14.47 -6.92 11.06
C LEU A 121 -15.04 -6.93 9.64
N HIS A 122 -14.65 -7.89 8.80
CA HIS A 122 -15.19 -7.99 7.46
C HIS A 122 -16.68 -8.38 7.44
N PRO A 123 -17.16 -9.35 8.24
CA PRO A 123 -18.60 -9.55 8.45
C PRO A 123 -19.36 -8.31 8.89
N ILE A 124 -18.78 -7.41 9.71
CA ILE A 124 -19.44 -6.13 10.06
C ILE A 124 -19.70 -5.30 8.79
N VAL A 125 -18.75 -5.26 7.85
CA VAL A 125 -18.95 -4.57 6.57
C VAL A 125 -20.10 -5.20 5.78
N ILE A 126 -20.17 -6.54 5.71
CA ILE A 126 -21.26 -7.26 5.06
C ILE A 126 -22.61 -6.91 5.72
N VAL A 127 -22.67 -6.89 7.05
CA VAL A 127 -23.87 -6.52 7.81
C VAL A 127 -24.31 -5.09 7.46
N LEU A 128 -23.39 -4.13 7.41
CA LEU A 128 -23.69 -2.74 7.07
C LEU A 128 -24.30 -2.62 5.66
N VAL A 129 -23.69 -3.27 4.66
CA VAL A 129 -24.19 -3.26 3.28
C VAL A 129 -25.58 -3.90 3.21
N ARG A 130 -25.75 -5.12 3.76
CA ARG A 130 -27.04 -5.83 3.73
C ARG A 130 -28.15 -5.09 4.46
N TRP A 131 -27.83 -4.50 5.60
CA TRP A 131 -28.76 -3.63 6.32
C TRP A 131 -29.19 -2.43 5.47
N SER A 132 -28.25 -1.82 4.75
CA SER A 132 -28.55 -0.68 3.90
C SER A 132 -29.47 -1.01 2.71
N GLU A 133 -29.38 -2.26 2.23
CA GLU A 133 -30.16 -2.83 1.12
C GLU A 133 -31.51 -3.42 1.56
N HIS A 134 -31.84 -3.40 2.86
CA HIS A 134 -32.98 -4.14 3.42
C HIS A 134 -32.96 -5.65 3.08
N ALA A 135 -31.76 -6.22 2.95
CA ALA A 135 -31.54 -7.61 2.57
C ALA A 135 -31.31 -8.53 3.79
N PRO A 136 -31.56 -9.85 3.68
CA PRO A 136 -31.32 -10.80 4.77
C PRO A 136 -29.85 -10.82 5.23
N ILE A 137 -29.62 -10.50 6.50
CA ILE A 137 -28.26 -10.41 7.08
C ILE A 137 -27.72 -11.79 7.46
N PHE A 138 -28.50 -12.59 8.21
CA PHE A 138 -28.03 -13.85 8.78
C PHE A 138 -27.54 -14.85 7.71
N PRO A 139 -28.28 -15.10 6.61
CA PRO A 139 -27.81 -15.99 5.54
C PRO A 139 -26.53 -15.47 4.86
N ALA A 140 -26.39 -14.15 4.69
CA ALA A 140 -25.21 -13.55 4.06
C ALA A 140 -23.95 -13.77 4.90
N VAL A 141 -24.03 -13.56 6.21
CA VAL A 141 -22.91 -13.76 7.14
C VAL A 141 -22.56 -15.25 7.27
N LEU A 142 -23.56 -16.13 7.37
CA LEU A 142 -23.31 -17.57 7.43
C LEU A 142 -22.69 -18.10 6.13
N GLY A 143 -23.18 -17.63 4.97
CA GLY A 143 -22.60 -17.96 3.67
C GLY A 143 -21.16 -17.45 3.49
N TYR A 144 -20.85 -16.27 4.04
CA TYR A 144 -19.49 -15.77 4.09
C TYR A 144 -18.55 -16.71 4.86
N TRP A 145 -18.91 -17.13 6.07
CA TRP A 145 -18.07 -18.05 6.84
C TRP A 145 -17.95 -19.43 6.19
N GLY A 146 -19.03 -19.97 5.60
CA GLY A 146 -19.00 -21.26 4.88
C GLY A 146 -18.11 -21.24 3.62
N SER A 147 -18.01 -20.09 2.95
CA SER A 147 -17.17 -19.87 1.77
C SER A 147 -15.78 -19.30 2.08
N LEU A 148 -15.41 -19.20 3.37
CA LEU A 148 -14.12 -18.64 3.75
C LEU A 148 -12.98 -19.58 3.34
N ARG A 149 -11.97 -19.05 2.65
CA ARG A 149 -10.81 -19.80 2.15
C ARG A 149 -9.47 -19.12 2.45
N GLY A 150 -9.47 -18.01 3.18
CA GLY A 150 -8.27 -17.19 3.38
C GLY A 150 -8.57 -15.78 3.89
N ALA A 151 -7.56 -14.92 3.86
CA ALA A 151 -7.68 -13.51 4.21
C ALA A 151 -8.69 -12.78 3.30
N ARG A 152 -9.47 -11.85 3.88
CA ARG A 152 -10.53 -11.11 3.18
C ARG A 152 -10.42 -9.60 3.38
N GLY A 153 -10.86 -8.83 2.39
CA GLY A 153 -10.73 -7.37 2.42
C GLY A 153 -9.27 -6.92 2.39
N PRO A 154 -8.93 -5.73 2.92
CA PRO A 154 -7.60 -5.14 2.76
C PRO A 154 -6.49 -5.96 3.41
N VAL A 155 -6.77 -6.74 4.47
CA VAL A 155 -5.74 -7.49 5.23
C VAL A 155 -5.01 -8.57 4.43
N TRP A 156 -5.35 -8.80 3.15
CA TRP A 156 -4.51 -9.55 2.21
C TRP A 156 -3.05 -9.04 2.20
N TYR A 157 -2.85 -7.73 2.37
CA TYR A 157 -1.53 -7.12 2.44
C TYR A 157 -0.75 -7.62 3.65
N LEU A 158 -1.37 -7.69 4.84
CA LEU A 158 -0.75 -8.20 6.06
C LEU A 158 -0.43 -9.69 5.94
N ALA A 159 -1.35 -10.47 5.36
CA ALA A 159 -1.14 -11.90 5.14
C ALA A 159 0.06 -12.15 4.21
N THR A 160 0.12 -11.40 3.10
CA THR A 160 1.23 -11.46 2.14
C THR A 160 2.53 -10.98 2.75
N LEU A 161 2.48 -9.90 3.54
CA LEU A 161 3.65 -9.37 4.23
C LEU A 161 4.19 -10.34 5.27
N LEU A 162 3.33 -11.01 6.03
CA LEU A 162 3.73 -12.06 6.97
C LEU A 162 4.47 -13.18 6.23
N PHE A 163 3.96 -13.60 5.08
CA PHE A 163 4.65 -14.58 4.24
C PHE A 163 6.04 -14.09 3.80
N PHE A 164 6.14 -12.86 3.29
CA PHE A 164 7.43 -12.27 2.89
C PHE A 164 8.42 -12.15 4.07
N ASP A 165 7.95 -11.75 5.24
CA ASP A 165 8.76 -11.62 6.45
C ASP A 165 9.33 -12.99 6.89
N LEU A 166 8.52 -14.05 6.85
CA LEU A 166 8.95 -15.39 7.22
C LEU A 166 9.93 -15.98 6.18
N VAL A 167 9.69 -15.77 4.88
CA VAL A 167 10.63 -16.18 3.82
C VAL A 167 11.95 -15.42 3.96
N TYR A 168 11.89 -14.11 4.25
CA TYR A 168 13.08 -13.30 4.48
C TYR A 168 13.87 -13.74 5.71
N ALA A 169 13.19 -14.09 6.81
CA ALA A 169 13.80 -14.67 8.00
C ALA A 169 14.54 -15.99 7.70
N ILE A 170 13.91 -16.89 6.94
CA ILE A 170 14.54 -18.14 6.48
C ILE A 170 15.78 -17.83 5.65
N ARG A 171 15.68 -16.92 4.67
CA ARG A 171 16.81 -16.50 3.85
C ARG A 171 17.96 -15.98 4.71
N VAL A 172 17.70 -15.09 5.66
CA VAL A 172 18.75 -14.51 6.53
C VAL A 172 19.42 -15.57 7.40
N LYS A 173 18.65 -16.57 7.86
CA LYS A 173 19.18 -17.66 8.69
C LYS A 173 20.05 -18.65 7.92
N PHE A 174 19.65 -19.00 6.70
CA PHE A 174 20.21 -20.15 5.98
C PHE A 174 21.03 -19.77 4.74
N LEU A 175 20.91 -18.56 4.22
CA LEU A 175 21.58 -18.13 2.99
C LEU A 175 22.49 -16.92 3.23
N PRO A 176 23.71 -16.91 2.65
CA PRO A 176 24.61 -15.78 2.75
C PRO A 176 24.02 -14.52 2.08
N PRO A 177 24.49 -13.32 2.44
CA PRO A 177 24.11 -12.11 1.73
C PRO A 177 24.54 -12.19 0.25
N PHE A 178 23.60 -11.97 -0.67
CA PHE A 178 23.89 -11.81 -2.10
C PHE A 178 24.49 -10.42 -2.41
N SER A 179 25.55 -10.04 -1.69
CA SER A 179 26.19 -8.72 -1.81
C SER A 179 26.76 -8.46 -3.19
N PHE A 180 27.15 -9.50 -3.92
CA PHE A 180 27.66 -9.39 -5.30
C PHE A 180 26.60 -8.94 -6.32
N LEU A 181 25.31 -9.09 -6.01
CA LEU A 181 24.21 -8.60 -6.85
C LEU A 181 23.87 -7.14 -6.57
N LEU A 182 24.41 -6.54 -5.51
CA LEU A 182 24.13 -5.16 -5.16
C LEU A 182 24.86 -4.21 -6.12
N PRO A 183 24.17 -3.17 -6.62
CA PRO A 183 24.79 -2.22 -7.53
C PRO A 183 25.83 -1.38 -6.78
N THR A 184 27.06 -1.35 -7.31
CA THR A 184 28.18 -0.56 -6.75
C THR A 184 28.38 0.79 -7.46
N SER A 185 27.63 1.06 -8.53
CA SER A 185 27.68 2.32 -9.29
C SER A 185 26.31 2.68 -9.84
N ALA A 186 26.13 3.96 -10.20
CA ALA A 186 24.87 4.44 -10.79
C ALA A 186 24.54 3.73 -12.12
N GLY A 187 25.54 3.43 -12.95
CA GLY A 187 25.37 2.68 -14.19
C GLY A 187 24.89 1.25 -13.94
N ARG A 188 25.50 0.55 -12.98
CA ARG A 188 25.07 -0.80 -12.57
C ARG A 188 23.66 -0.79 -11.99
N TYR A 189 23.33 0.20 -11.16
CA TYR A 189 21.97 0.36 -10.63
C TYR A 189 20.94 0.48 -11.75
N LYS A 190 21.16 1.39 -12.73
CA LYS A 190 20.22 1.59 -13.84
C LYS A 190 20.03 0.31 -14.66
N PHE A 191 21.13 -0.40 -14.94
CA PHE A 191 21.07 -1.67 -15.65
C PHE A 191 20.28 -2.73 -14.85
N THR A 192 20.60 -2.92 -13.57
CA THR A 192 19.90 -3.87 -12.69
C THR A 192 18.43 -3.51 -12.55
N ALA A 193 18.09 -2.23 -12.36
CA ALA A 193 16.71 -1.77 -12.28
C ALA A 193 15.94 -2.05 -13.57
N ALA A 194 16.51 -1.73 -14.74
CA ALA A 194 15.90 -2.01 -16.04
C ALA A 194 15.68 -3.52 -16.25
N LEU A 195 16.66 -4.35 -15.89
CA LEU A 195 16.55 -5.80 -15.98
C LEU A 195 15.47 -6.35 -15.02
N CYS A 196 15.42 -5.88 -13.78
CA CYS A 196 14.39 -6.27 -12.81
C CYS A 196 12.98 -5.88 -13.29
N ILE A 197 12.81 -4.65 -13.82
CA ILE A 197 11.54 -4.20 -14.37
C ILE A 197 11.14 -5.04 -15.60
N LEU A 198 12.08 -5.39 -16.47
CA LEU A 198 11.82 -6.29 -17.59
C LEU A 198 11.37 -7.68 -17.12
N ILE A 199 12.09 -8.29 -16.16
CA ILE A 199 11.75 -9.61 -15.61
C ILE A 199 10.37 -9.60 -14.97
N VAL A 200 10.08 -8.58 -14.15
CA VAL A 200 8.77 -8.44 -13.49
C VAL A 200 7.67 -8.20 -14.52
N THR A 201 7.90 -7.39 -15.55
CA THR A 201 6.93 -7.15 -16.62
C THR A 201 6.56 -8.45 -17.33
N VAL A 202 7.57 -9.23 -17.75
CA VAL A 202 7.38 -10.51 -18.43
C VAL A 202 6.66 -11.50 -17.51
N THR A 203 7.07 -11.59 -16.25
CA THR A 203 6.46 -12.49 -15.26
C THR A 203 5.00 -12.10 -14.99
N SER A 204 4.72 -10.82 -14.76
CA SER A 204 3.36 -10.28 -14.55
C SER A 204 2.48 -10.57 -15.76
N PHE A 205 2.98 -10.41 -16.99
CA PHE A 205 2.24 -10.73 -18.22
C PHE A 205 1.84 -12.21 -18.27
N PHE A 206 2.77 -13.15 -18.06
CA PHE A 206 2.47 -14.58 -18.07
C PHE A 206 1.55 -15.00 -16.92
N VAL A 207 1.75 -14.46 -15.71
CA VAL A 207 0.87 -14.74 -14.57
C VAL A 207 -0.56 -14.27 -14.86
N ARG A 208 -0.72 -13.11 -15.51
CA ARG A 208 -2.04 -12.55 -15.88
C ARG A 208 -2.78 -13.33 -16.95
N MET A 209 -2.12 -14.26 -17.67
CA MET A 209 -2.82 -15.20 -18.56
C MET A 209 -3.74 -16.13 -17.77
N SER A 210 -3.28 -16.60 -16.60
CA SER A 210 -4.04 -17.50 -15.72
C SER A 210 -4.78 -16.76 -14.60
N TYR A 211 -4.25 -15.62 -14.16
CA TYR A 211 -4.76 -14.80 -13.07
C TYR A 211 -5.00 -13.36 -13.55
N PRO A 212 -6.09 -13.12 -14.30
CA PRO A 212 -6.46 -11.79 -14.79
C PRO A 212 -6.64 -10.78 -13.64
N VAL A 213 -6.64 -9.49 -13.99
CA VAL A 213 -6.81 -8.41 -13.02
C VAL A 213 -8.15 -8.59 -12.28
N GLY A 214 -8.16 -8.34 -10.97
CA GLY A 214 -9.32 -8.56 -10.11
C GLY A 214 -9.42 -9.97 -9.52
N ARG A 215 -8.69 -10.96 -10.06
CA ARG A 215 -8.73 -12.34 -9.53
C ARG A 215 -7.86 -12.50 -8.28
N ALA A 216 -8.48 -12.40 -7.11
CA ALA A 216 -7.84 -12.74 -5.84
C ALA A 216 -7.66 -14.26 -5.67
N SER A 217 -6.53 -14.67 -5.10
CA SER A 217 -6.19 -16.07 -4.85
C SER A 217 -6.18 -16.41 -3.37
N ALA A 218 -6.80 -17.53 -3.00
CA ALA A 218 -6.67 -18.10 -1.66
C ALA A 218 -5.28 -18.74 -1.47
N PRO A 219 -4.73 -18.77 -0.25
CA PRO A 219 -5.32 -18.29 1.01
C PRO A 219 -4.99 -16.82 1.35
N LEU A 220 -4.11 -16.17 0.60
CA LEU A 220 -3.63 -14.82 0.95
C LEU A 220 -4.60 -13.70 0.56
N GLY A 221 -5.57 -13.96 -0.32
CA GLY A 221 -6.42 -12.93 -0.91
C GLY A 221 -5.69 -12.04 -1.91
N LEU A 222 -4.48 -12.44 -2.33
CA LEU A 222 -3.60 -11.67 -3.21
C LEU A 222 -4.02 -11.83 -4.68
N GLN A 223 -4.06 -10.72 -5.42
CA GLN A 223 -4.11 -10.76 -6.88
C GLN A 223 -2.73 -11.11 -7.44
N LEU A 224 -2.55 -12.37 -7.86
CA LEU A 224 -1.22 -12.89 -8.25
C LEU A 224 -0.57 -12.12 -9.40
N GLY A 225 -1.37 -11.49 -10.27
CA GLY A 225 -0.87 -10.63 -11.35
C GLY A 225 -0.05 -9.42 -10.88
N TYR A 226 -0.08 -9.05 -9.60
CA TYR A 226 0.79 -8.01 -9.02
C TYR A 226 1.90 -8.57 -8.12
N ALA A 227 1.89 -9.88 -7.83
CA ALA A 227 2.87 -10.50 -6.94
C ALA A 227 4.33 -10.29 -7.39
N PRO A 228 4.69 -10.37 -8.70
CA PRO A 228 6.06 -10.12 -9.14
C PRO A 228 6.57 -8.72 -8.74
N GLN A 229 5.72 -7.69 -8.90
CA GLN A 229 6.04 -6.32 -8.48
C GLN A 229 6.25 -6.24 -6.97
N TYR A 230 5.36 -6.85 -6.18
CA TYR A 230 5.43 -6.80 -4.72
C TYR A 230 6.68 -7.50 -4.17
N VAL A 231 7.10 -8.61 -4.79
CA VAL A 231 8.36 -9.29 -4.48
C VAL A 231 9.55 -8.39 -4.79
N LEU A 232 9.61 -7.79 -5.98
CA LEU A 232 10.68 -6.87 -6.35
C LEU A 232 10.73 -5.68 -5.39
N ALA A 233 9.57 -5.09 -5.07
CA ALA A 233 9.47 -3.96 -4.18
C ALA A 233 9.97 -4.29 -2.77
N TYR A 234 9.52 -5.40 -2.19
CA TYR A 234 9.97 -5.87 -0.88
C TYR A 234 11.48 -6.11 -0.85
N ILE A 235 12.04 -6.80 -1.84
CA ILE A 235 13.49 -7.05 -1.95
C ILE A 235 14.25 -5.73 -2.06
N SER A 236 13.79 -4.81 -2.91
CA SER A 236 14.39 -3.48 -3.08
C SER A 236 14.40 -2.69 -1.76
N GLY A 237 13.33 -2.84 -0.96
CA GLY A 237 13.24 -2.32 0.39
C GLY A 237 14.30 -2.88 1.33
N THR A 238 14.50 -4.20 1.32
CA THR A 238 15.56 -4.84 2.14
C THR A 238 16.96 -4.36 1.77
N CYS A 239 17.14 -3.89 0.53
CA CYS A 239 18.40 -3.37 0.00
C CYS A 239 18.51 -1.84 0.08
N LEU A 240 17.55 -1.14 0.71
CA LEU A 240 17.44 0.33 0.65
C LEU A 240 18.74 1.05 1.05
N SER A 241 19.45 0.57 2.07
CA SER A 241 20.72 1.16 2.51
C SER A 241 21.80 1.22 1.42
N TYR A 242 21.73 0.33 0.42
CA TYR A 242 22.68 0.27 -0.69
C TYR A 242 22.20 1.07 -1.91
N ILE A 243 20.89 1.14 -2.13
CA ILE A 243 20.32 1.74 -3.34
C ILE A 243 19.80 3.17 -3.15
N GLN A 244 19.68 3.66 -1.91
CA GLN A 244 19.04 4.94 -1.58
C GLN A 244 19.56 6.09 -2.44
N GLN A 245 20.88 6.23 -2.56
CA GLN A 245 21.52 7.31 -3.33
C GLN A 245 21.16 7.30 -4.83
N TYR A 246 20.79 6.14 -5.38
CA TYR A 246 20.42 5.99 -6.78
C TYR A 246 18.90 6.17 -7.03
N LEU A 247 18.09 6.20 -5.96
CA LEU A 247 16.66 6.50 -6.03
C LEU A 247 16.38 8.01 -6.07
N LEU A 248 17.32 8.83 -5.61
CA LEU A 248 17.15 10.27 -5.50
C LEU A 248 17.22 10.93 -6.87
N VAL A 249 16.23 11.76 -7.16
CA VAL A 249 16.14 12.57 -8.39
C VAL A 249 16.41 14.03 -8.08
N SER A 250 16.89 14.79 -9.08
CA SER A 250 17.29 16.19 -8.91
C SER A 250 16.12 17.13 -8.59
N HIS A 251 14.94 16.89 -9.17
CA HIS A 251 13.79 17.79 -9.03
C HIS A 251 12.52 17.03 -8.62
N PRO A 252 12.48 16.48 -7.40
CA PRO A 252 11.47 15.48 -7.04
C PRO A 252 10.02 15.97 -7.15
N ALA A 253 9.71 17.22 -6.78
CA ALA A 253 8.35 17.74 -6.91
C ALA A 253 7.87 17.80 -8.36
N ARG A 254 8.74 18.29 -9.27
CA ARG A 254 8.48 18.33 -10.71
C ARG A 254 8.38 16.92 -11.27
N ASP A 255 9.32 16.06 -10.90
CA ASP A 255 9.43 14.72 -11.49
C ASP A 255 8.29 13.80 -11.02
N VAL A 256 7.78 13.98 -9.79
CA VAL A 256 6.52 13.34 -9.34
C VAL A 256 5.35 13.79 -10.21
N ALA A 257 5.19 15.10 -10.42
CA ALA A 257 4.10 15.61 -11.25
C ALA A 257 4.18 15.08 -12.69
N LEU A 258 5.38 15.05 -13.28
CA LEU A 258 5.61 14.47 -14.60
C LEU A 258 5.33 12.97 -14.65
N ALA A 259 5.71 12.22 -13.62
CA ALA A 259 5.43 10.78 -13.53
C ALA A 259 3.92 10.51 -13.48
N TYR A 260 3.16 11.27 -12.68
CA TYR A 260 1.70 11.16 -12.65
C TYR A 260 1.05 11.56 -13.97
N LEU A 261 1.46 12.68 -14.57
CA LEU A 261 0.95 13.13 -15.87
C LEU A 261 1.24 12.09 -16.96
N GLY A 262 2.46 11.55 -17.01
CA GLY A 262 2.85 10.50 -17.93
C GLY A 262 2.02 9.22 -17.73
N ALA A 263 1.80 8.81 -16.47
CA ALA A 263 0.98 7.63 -16.15
C ALA A 263 -0.48 7.81 -16.60
N ILE A 264 -1.09 8.97 -16.32
CA ILE A 264 -2.47 9.28 -16.73
C ILE A 264 -2.60 9.36 -18.24
N PHE A 265 -1.68 10.07 -18.92
CA PHE A 265 -1.69 10.21 -20.36
C PHE A 265 -1.56 8.86 -21.07
N SER A 266 -0.64 8.01 -20.62
CA SER A 266 -0.43 6.67 -21.20
C SER A 266 -1.54 5.67 -20.86
N LEU A 267 -2.27 5.88 -19.76
CA LEU A 267 -3.38 4.99 -19.38
C LEU A 267 -4.50 4.96 -20.43
N GLY A 268 -4.78 6.09 -21.09
CA GLY A 268 -5.79 6.16 -22.15
C GLY A 268 -5.50 5.19 -23.32
N ALA A 269 -4.22 4.94 -23.61
CA ALA A 269 -3.78 3.98 -24.62
C ALA A 269 -3.85 2.51 -24.15
N VAL A 270 -3.82 2.28 -22.83
CA VAL A 270 -3.79 0.95 -22.18
C VAL A 270 -5.19 0.42 -21.88
N TRP A 271 -6.15 1.33 -21.67
CA TRP A 271 -7.49 1.00 -21.14
C TRP A 271 -8.36 0.16 -22.08
N LEU A 272 -8.13 0.22 -23.39
CA LEU A 272 -9.06 -0.35 -24.37
C LEU A 272 -9.15 -1.90 -24.39
N SER A 273 -8.29 -2.67 -23.70
CA SER A 273 -8.34 -4.17 -23.73
C SER A 273 -7.49 -4.92 -22.67
N SER A 274 -7.37 -4.46 -21.41
CA SER A 274 -6.27 -4.92 -20.52
C SER A 274 -6.60 -5.90 -19.36
N GLN A 275 -7.75 -6.58 -19.37
CA GLN A 275 -8.14 -7.45 -18.24
C GLN A 275 -7.29 -8.74 -18.09
N GLY A 276 -6.52 -9.13 -19.10
CA GLY A 276 -5.64 -10.31 -19.09
C GLY A 276 -5.54 -11.00 -20.46
N GLY A 277 -4.96 -12.21 -20.49
CA GLY A 277 -4.84 -13.04 -21.69
C GLY A 277 -3.57 -12.79 -22.54
N ALA A 278 -3.35 -13.63 -23.54
CA ALA A 278 -2.18 -13.59 -24.42
C ALA A 278 -2.37 -12.58 -25.57
N ASN A 279 -2.50 -11.29 -25.23
CA ASN A 279 -2.69 -10.22 -26.19
C ASN A 279 -1.78 -9.01 -25.89
N LEU A 280 -1.63 -8.14 -26.89
CA LEU A 280 -0.77 -6.96 -26.82
C LEU A 280 -1.22 -5.99 -25.72
N ALA A 281 -2.52 -5.85 -25.47
CA ALA A 281 -3.02 -4.92 -24.47
C ALA A 281 -2.67 -5.34 -23.03
N ALA A 282 -2.71 -6.64 -22.72
CA ALA A 282 -2.24 -7.19 -21.45
C ALA A 282 -0.72 -6.99 -21.25
N LEU A 283 0.07 -7.09 -22.33
CA LEU A 283 1.50 -6.79 -22.30
C LEU A 283 1.77 -5.30 -22.08
N ILE A 284 1.07 -4.42 -22.81
CA ILE A 284 1.15 -2.96 -22.64
C ILE A 284 0.77 -2.58 -21.21
N TYR A 285 -0.29 -3.16 -20.66
CA TYR A 285 -0.68 -2.95 -19.26
C TYR A 285 0.40 -3.42 -18.28
N ALA A 286 1.04 -4.56 -18.53
CA ALA A 286 2.16 -5.01 -17.70
C ALA A 286 3.34 -4.02 -17.72
N ILE A 287 3.73 -3.56 -18.90
CA ILE A 287 4.79 -2.54 -19.06
C ILE A 287 4.39 -1.26 -18.31
N TRP A 288 3.17 -0.77 -18.56
CA TRP A 288 2.65 0.45 -17.94
C TRP A 288 2.64 0.35 -16.41
N ASN A 289 2.16 -0.77 -15.86
CA ASN A 289 2.11 -1.01 -14.41
C ASN A 289 3.50 -0.96 -13.77
N GLU A 290 4.48 -1.68 -14.33
CA GLU A 290 5.83 -1.72 -13.76
C GLU A 290 6.60 -0.41 -13.94
N CYS A 291 6.39 0.29 -15.07
CA CYS A 291 6.92 1.63 -15.29
C CYS A 291 6.34 2.62 -14.29
N CYS A 292 5.03 2.59 -14.03
CA CYS A 292 4.40 3.47 -13.03
C CYS A 292 4.97 3.21 -11.64
N PHE A 293 5.11 1.95 -11.22
CA PHE A 293 5.78 1.61 -9.97
C PHE A 293 7.18 2.22 -9.88
N TYR A 294 8.00 2.04 -10.92
CA TYR A 294 9.37 2.55 -10.92
C TYR A 294 9.41 4.09 -10.89
N PHE A 295 8.75 4.76 -11.84
CA PHE A 295 8.85 6.22 -11.98
C PHE A 295 8.10 6.98 -10.87
N ILE A 296 6.86 6.61 -10.55
CA ILE A 296 6.13 7.25 -9.46
C ILE A 296 6.77 6.88 -8.12
N GLY A 297 7.13 5.61 -7.91
CA GLY A 297 7.73 5.16 -6.65
C GLY A 297 9.05 5.85 -6.33
N THR A 298 9.98 5.93 -7.30
CA THR A 298 11.29 6.60 -7.11
C THR A 298 11.15 8.10 -6.88
N THR A 299 10.34 8.77 -7.70
CA THR A 299 10.13 10.23 -7.56
C THR A 299 9.39 10.57 -6.27
N LEU A 300 8.39 9.78 -5.87
CA LEU A 300 7.66 9.95 -4.61
C LEU A 300 8.57 9.69 -3.40
N PHE A 301 9.40 8.64 -3.44
CA PHE A 301 10.42 8.40 -2.42
C PHE A 301 11.37 9.60 -2.30
N SER A 302 11.90 10.09 -3.43
CA SER A 302 12.80 11.24 -3.48
C SER A 302 12.13 12.52 -2.96
N PHE A 303 10.84 12.73 -3.27
CA PHE A 303 10.06 13.85 -2.75
C PHE A 303 9.95 13.80 -1.24
N PHE A 304 9.57 12.64 -0.67
CA PHE A 304 9.47 12.49 0.77
C PHE A 304 10.83 12.64 1.46
N HIS A 305 11.89 12.09 0.85
CA HIS A 305 13.24 12.17 1.37
C HIS A 305 13.80 13.60 1.40
N SER A 306 13.50 14.41 0.39
CA SER A 306 14.19 15.70 0.17
C SER A 306 13.33 16.93 0.49
N SER A 307 12.01 16.80 0.63
CA SER A 307 11.13 17.94 0.92
C SER A 307 11.17 18.33 2.42
N PRO A 308 11.33 19.63 2.75
CA PRO A 308 11.31 20.11 4.13
C PRO A 308 10.00 19.83 4.88
N TYR A 309 8.90 19.58 4.16
CA TYR A 309 7.60 19.29 4.76
C TYR A 309 7.46 17.82 5.18
N THR A 310 8.03 16.92 4.39
CA THR A 310 7.89 15.47 4.56
C THR A 310 8.98 14.88 5.44
N THR A 311 10.09 15.58 5.67
CA THR A 311 11.13 15.18 6.63
C THR A 311 10.82 15.63 8.06
N LYS A 312 9.87 16.55 8.25
CA LYS A 312 9.38 16.97 9.56
C LYS A 312 8.47 15.91 10.18
N LYS A 313 8.50 15.77 11.50
CA LYS A 313 7.58 14.90 12.24
C LYS A 313 6.13 15.39 12.10
N TRP A 314 5.25 14.59 11.49
CA TRP A 314 3.80 14.87 11.40
C TRP A 314 3.05 14.50 12.70
N GLY A 315 3.58 14.93 13.84
CA GLY A 315 3.03 14.61 15.16
C GLY A 315 2.98 13.10 15.43
N SER A 316 1.79 12.59 15.74
CA SER A 316 1.54 11.16 16.00
C SER A 316 0.79 10.43 14.88
N SER A 317 0.65 11.04 13.69
CA SER A 317 -0.13 10.46 12.59
C SER A 317 0.35 9.06 12.20
N ALA A 318 1.67 8.85 12.13
CA ALA A 318 2.28 7.56 11.80
C ALA A 318 2.02 6.48 12.86
N ARG A 319 1.76 6.85 14.12
CA ARG A 319 1.43 5.88 15.19
C ARG A 319 0.07 5.23 14.97
N TYR A 320 -0.87 5.97 14.39
CA TYR A 320 -2.25 5.52 14.22
C TYR A 320 -2.54 4.97 12.83
N SER A 321 -1.60 5.08 11.88
CA SER A 321 -1.81 4.66 10.49
C SER A 321 -2.16 3.18 10.38
N TYR A 322 -1.54 2.31 11.18
CA TYR A 322 -1.82 0.88 11.13
C TYR A 322 -3.24 0.54 11.63
N GLY A 323 -3.66 1.13 12.75
CA GLY A 323 -5.04 0.99 13.22
C GLY A 323 -6.06 1.57 12.24
N ALA A 324 -5.76 2.73 11.63
CA ALA A 324 -6.65 3.36 10.66
C ALA A 324 -6.81 2.48 9.42
N TYR A 325 -5.72 1.87 8.95
CA TYR A 325 -5.74 0.89 7.88
C TYR A 325 -6.63 -0.34 8.21
N LEU A 326 -6.70 -0.79 9.46
CA LEU A 326 -7.56 -1.93 9.81
C LEU A 326 -9.04 -1.54 9.90
N ILE A 327 -9.33 -0.32 10.36
CA ILE A 327 -10.70 0.12 10.66
C ILE A 327 -11.37 0.78 9.46
N HIS A 328 -10.60 1.34 8.51
CA HIS A 328 -11.16 2.13 7.41
C HIS A 328 -12.29 1.47 6.62
N PRO A 329 -12.35 0.14 6.39
CA PRO A 329 -13.42 -0.42 5.58
C PRO A 329 -14.80 -0.21 6.20
N ILE A 330 -14.89 -0.35 7.53
CA ILE A 330 -16.13 -0.10 8.28
C ILE A 330 -16.52 1.38 8.15
N VAL A 331 -15.58 2.29 8.39
CA VAL A 331 -15.81 3.74 8.33
C VAL A 331 -16.21 4.19 6.93
N VAL A 332 -15.42 3.81 5.93
CA VAL A 332 -15.60 4.20 4.52
C VAL A 332 -16.94 3.68 4.00
N VAL A 333 -17.28 2.40 4.24
CA VAL A 333 -18.56 1.83 3.79
C VAL A 333 -19.74 2.52 4.47
N SER A 334 -19.67 2.80 5.78
CA SER A 334 -20.71 3.57 6.47
C SER A 334 -20.90 4.96 5.84
N LEU A 335 -19.81 5.69 5.58
CA LEU A 335 -19.87 7.01 4.96
C LEU A 335 -20.41 6.96 3.53
N GLN A 336 -20.04 5.93 2.75
CA GLN A 336 -20.54 5.74 1.39
C GLN A 336 -22.05 5.53 1.38
N ILE A 337 -22.56 4.62 2.22
CA ILE A 337 -24.00 4.36 2.38
C ILE A 337 -24.74 5.62 2.81
N MET A 338 -24.22 6.34 3.83
CA MET A 338 -24.85 7.55 4.35
C MET A 338 -24.91 8.65 3.29
N LEU A 339 -23.80 8.88 2.57
CA LEU A 339 -23.72 9.90 1.55
C LEU A 339 -24.68 9.58 0.40
N ASP A 340 -24.67 8.36 -0.12
CA ASP A 340 -25.60 7.95 -1.18
C ASP A 340 -27.06 8.09 -0.78
N LYS A 341 -27.44 7.69 0.45
CA LYS A 341 -28.80 7.88 0.96
C LYS A 341 -29.20 9.35 1.09
N SER A 342 -28.25 10.23 1.40
CA SER A 342 -28.52 11.66 1.62
C SER A 342 -28.63 12.48 0.33
N VAL A 343 -27.75 12.28 -0.64
CA VAL A 343 -27.68 13.12 -1.85
C VAL A 343 -28.06 12.37 -3.13
N GLY A 344 -28.13 11.05 -3.12
CA GLY A 344 -28.51 10.25 -4.29
C GLY A 344 -27.66 10.58 -5.53
N ARG A 345 -28.31 10.74 -6.69
CA ARG A 345 -27.65 11.14 -7.96
C ARG A 345 -27.29 12.62 -8.07
N SER A 346 -27.66 13.45 -7.10
CA SER A 346 -27.49 14.91 -7.24
C SER A 346 -26.03 15.37 -7.17
N VAL A 347 -25.13 14.53 -6.68
CA VAL A 347 -23.70 14.84 -6.54
C VAL A 347 -22.86 13.88 -7.38
N ASP A 348 -21.90 14.42 -8.10
CA ASP A 348 -20.94 13.66 -8.92
C ASP A 348 -20.08 12.70 -8.08
N GLY A 349 -19.71 11.57 -8.70
CA GLY A 349 -18.94 10.53 -8.03
C GLY A 349 -17.56 10.99 -7.54
N VAL A 350 -16.91 11.92 -8.24
CA VAL A 350 -15.62 12.50 -7.82
C VAL A 350 -15.78 13.30 -6.53
N ILE A 351 -16.83 14.12 -6.44
CA ILE A 351 -17.12 14.89 -5.23
C ILE A 351 -17.43 13.95 -4.06
N LYS A 352 -18.23 12.90 -4.29
CA LYS A 352 -18.50 11.89 -3.26
C LYS A 352 -17.25 11.19 -2.78
N MET A 353 -16.36 10.82 -3.70
CA MET A 353 -15.06 10.23 -3.37
C MET A 353 -14.20 11.17 -2.52
N LEU A 354 -14.15 12.47 -2.83
CA LEU A 354 -13.37 13.45 -2.05
C LEU A 354 -13.93 13.62 -0.63
N VAL A 355 -15.26 13.68 -0.49
CA VAL A 355 -15.94 13.78 0.81
C VAL A 355 -15.68 12.53 1.64
N VAL A 356 -15.96 11.35 1.09
CA VAL A 356 -15.77 10.06 1.77
C VAL A 356 -14.30 9.79 2.06
N GLY A 357 -13.38 10.07 1.13
CA GLY A 357 -11.95 9.87 1.30
C GLY A 357 -11.39 10.74 2.41
N THR A 358 -11.78 12.03 2.45
CA THR A 358 -11.32 12.97 3.47
C THR A 358 -11.92 12.63 4.84
N ALA A 359 -13.24 12.53 4.94
CA ALA A 359 -13.91 12.18 6.19
C ALA A 359 -13.50 10.79 6.68
N GLY A 360 -13.42 9.82 5.77
CA GLY A 360 -12.98 8.46 6.06
C GLY A 360 -11.55 8.40 6.59
N THR A 361 -10.64 9.21 6.06
CA THR A 361 -9.28 9.31 6.59
C THR A 361 -9.28 9.88 8.01
N CYS A 362 -9.92 11.03 8.22
CA CYS A 362 -9.97 11.68 9.54
C CYS A 362 -10.61 10.78 10.60
N ILE A 363 -11.77 10.19 10.29
CA ILE A 363 -12.53 9.33 11.20
C ILE A 363 -11.78 8.02 11.47
N SER A 364 -11.13 7.42 10.46
CA SER A 364 -10.33 6.21 10.67
C SER A 364 -9.14 6.45 11.58
N TRP A 365 -8.47 7.60 11.48
CA TRP A 365 -7.39 7.98 12.40
C TRP A 365 -7.90 8.25 13.82
N ALA A 366 -9.04 8.92 13.95
CA ALA A 366 -9.68 9.15 15.26
C ALA A 366 -10.12 7.84 15.92
N ALA A 367 -10.70 6.92 15.14
CA ALA A 367 -11.09 5.59 15.61
C ALA A 367 -9.86 4.77 16.01
N ALA A 368 -8.79 4.80 15.22
CA ALA A 368 -7.53 4.13 15.56
C ALA A 368 -6.90 4.67 16.85
N TRP A 369 -6.94 5.99 17.04
CA TRP A 369 -6.51 6.64 18.28
C TRP A 369 -7.30 6.10 19.49
N ALA A 370 -8.62 5.89 19.37
CA ALA A 370 -9.43 5.33 20.43
C ALA A 370 -9.11 3.83 20.66
N VAL A 371 -9.07 3.04 19.59
CA VAL A 371 -8.88 1.58 19.66
C VAL A 371 -7.51 1.18 20.22
N ILE A 372 -6.45 1.93 19.90
CA ILE A 372 -5.09 1.66 20.41
C ILE A 372 -5.00 1.85 21.95
N ARG A 373 -5.93 2.57 22.57
CA ARG A 373 -5.98 2.74 24.03
C ARG A 373 -6.61 1.54 24.74
N ILE A 374 -7.26 0.64 24.02
CA ILE A 374 -7.83 -0.57 24.60
C ILE A 374 -6.68 -1.48 25.06
N PRO A 375 -6.69 -1.94 26.33
CA PRO A 375 -5.65 -2.82 26.86
C PRO A 375 -5.45 -4.06 25.97
N GLY A 376 -4.20 -4.37 25.65
CA GLY A 376 -3.83 -5.50 24.78
C GLY A 376 -3.85 -5.17 23.28
N VAL A 377 -4.79 -4.37 22.80
CA VAL A 377 -4.91 -4.01 21.38
C VAL A 377 -3.73 -3.16 20.92
N GLY A 378 -3.39 -2.08 21.64
CA GLY A 378 -2.25 -1.21 21.29
C GLY A 378 -0.86 -1.86 21.40
N ARG A 379 -0.75 -3.10 21.88
CA ARG A 379 0.50 -3.89 21.80
C ARG A 379 0.62 -4.64 20.47
N VAL A 380 -0.52 -4.92 19.84
CA VAL A 380 -0.63 -5.67 18.58
C VAL A 380 -0.64 -4.73 17.37
N ILE A 381 -1.39 -3.63 17.45
CA ILE A 381 -1.58 -2.66 16.36
C ILE A 381 -0.97 -1.28 16.64
#